data_AF-A0A955CD36-F1
#
_entry.id   AF-A0A955CD36-F1
#
_cell.length_a   1.000
_cell.length_b   1.000
_cell.length_c   1.000
_cell.angle_alpha   90.00
_cell.angle_beta   90.00
_cell.angle_gamma   90.00
#
_symmetry.space_group_name_H-M   'P 1'
#
loop_
_entity.id
_entity.type
_entity.pdbx_description
1 polymer ?
#
loop_
_entity_poly.entity_id
_entity_poly.type
_entity_poly.pdbx_seq_one_letter_code
_entity_poly.pdbx_strand_id
1 'polypeptide(L)'
;MTKERALTAWAGAGLGVAVAMITLAAPYASGQTVRNYDVNLTSTAPVIDGVVSPGEWDAASAAAGDWRELRKDESDVDTENNRFRMLWDDTNLYILYETDFGTYFDPIDKVNNPNPTISFGEDNLNLYIDPNTNGDPNFTDIPESNVDGYQFAFNQYHDPDGGALISTNADRQGVGFFTEAHVNTPFGDQAFWNDVDKDGTREGGDVDGPALQDIVVAQMNGTSGGVIEMVFPWANFNALEEITINEGTPEEEVVPTGLNHTSAPVDGEQWFFNMARINGDSATSGENFLPIWNWHPDQSFARRPHGTLTFLSGAGTPGDADGDGDVDLDDFVILKQSFGASQ
;
A
#
# COMPACT_ATOMS: atom_id res chain seq x y z
N MET A 1 -70.88 -37.41 45.71
CA MET A 1 -69.47 -37.68 45.40
C MET A 1 -68.76 -36.33 45.42
N THR A 2 -68.52 -35.65 46.54
CA THR A 2 -67.76 -35.99 47.77
C THR A 2 -66.30 -36.39 47.54
N LYS A 3 -65.38 -35.44 47.83
CA LYS A 3 -64.14 -35.52 48.65
C LYS A 3 -63.28 -34.28 48.29
N GLU A 4 -63.13 -33.23 49.10
CA GLU A 4 -62.50 -33.09 50.43
C GLU A 4 -61.13 -33.77 50.59
N ARG A 5 -60.09 -32.93 50.77
CA ARG A 5 -59.00 -32.92 51.79
C ARG A 5 -57.71 -32.34 51.17
N ALA A 6 -57.25 -31.15 51.56
CA ALA A 6 -56.61 -30.74 52.82
C ALA A 6 -55.12 -31.12 52.94
N LEU A 7 -54.29 -30.07 52.87
CA LEU A 7 -52.95 -29.80 53.42
C LEU A 7 -52.23 -30.93 54.19
N THR A 8 -50.93 -31.09 53.93
CA THR A 8 -49.88 -31.05 54.99
C THR A 8 -48.53 -30.59 54.41
N ALA A 9 -47.87 -29.68 55.13
CA ALA A 9 -46.62 -28.99 54.82
C ALA A 9 -45.35 -29.83 55.07
N TRP A 10 -44.21 -29.44 54.49
CA TRP A 10 -42.99 -29.10 55.26
C TRP A 10 -41.85 -28.50 54.41
N ALA A 11 -40.97 -27.80 55.11
CA ALA A 11 -40.00 -26.82 54.65
C ALA A 11 -38.74 -27.39 53.98
N GLY A 12 -38.15 -26.57 53.11
CA GLY A 12 -36.79 -26.72 52.59
C GLY A 12 -36.30 -25.38 52.09
N ALA A 13 -35.62 -24.62 52.94
CA ALA A 13 -34.96 -23.38 52.58
C ALA A 13 -33.83 -23.66 51.58
N GLY A 14 -33.95 -23.13 50.37
CA GLY A 14 -32.86 -23.04 49.41
C GLY A 14 -32.66 -21.57 49.06
N LEU A 15 -31.67 -20.94 49.69
CA LEU A 15 -31.12 -19.66 49.22
C LEU A 15 -30.50 -19.91 47.83
N GLY A 16 -31.27 -19.66 46.77
CA GLY A 16 -30.72 -19.49 45.43
C GLY A 16 -30.23 -18.06 45.28
N VAL A 17 -28.95 -17.82 45.54
CA VAL A 17 -28.30 -16.56 45.15
C VAL A 17 -28.30 -16.53 43.62
N ALA A 18 -29.20 -15.77 43.01
CA ALA A 18 -29.11 -15.42 41.61
C ALA A 18 -27.92 -14.46 41.46
N VAL A 19 -26.75 -15.00 41.12
CA VAL A 19 -25.63 -14.21 40.64
C VAL A 19 -26.04 -13.74 39.25
N ALA A 20 -26.54 -12.51 39.16
CA ALA A 20 -26.62 -11.81 37.89
C ALA A 20 -25.18 -11.58 37.43
N MET A 21 -24.70 -12.44 36.53
CA MET A 21 -23.48 -12.19 35.76
C MET A 21 -23.78 -11.00 34.84
N ILE A 22 -23.51 -9.80 35.34
CA ILE A 22 -23.33 -8.64 34.49
C ILE A 22 -22.00 -8.89 33.78
N THR A 23 -22.06 -9.51 32.59
CA THR A 23 -21.00 -9.38 31.60
C THR A 23 -20.92 -7.92 31.24
N LEU A 24 -20.00 -7.19 31.89
CA LEU A 24 -19.48 -5.96 31.37
C LEU A 24 -18.89 -6.30 30.00
N ALA A 25 -19.60 -5.97 28.93
CA ALA A 25 -19.00 -5.92 27.61
C ALA A 25 -17.84 -4.92 27.73
N ALA A 26 -16.61 -5.43 27.74
CA ALA A 26 -15.46 -4.57 27.53
C ALA A 26 -15.67 -3.92 26.15
N PRO A 27 -15.58 -2.59 26.02
CA PRO A 27 -15.50 -2.01 24.69
C PRO A 27 -14.29 -2.65 24.01
N TYR A 28 -14.54 -3.35 22.90
CA TYR A 28 -13.49 -3.71 21.97
C TYR A 28 -12.96 -2.40 21.38
N ALA A 29 -11.93 -1.84 21.99
CA ALA A 29 -11.05 -0.91 21.31
C ALA A 29 -9.99 -1.77 20.61
N SER A 30 -10.34 -2.33 19.46
CA SER A 30 -9.36 -2.94 18.56
C SER A 30 -8.59 -1.81 17.87
N GLY A 31 -7.58 -1.26 18.56
CA GLY A 31 -6.64 -0.36 17.89
C GLY A 31 -5.98 -1.12 16.75
N GLN A 32 -6.05 -0.59 15.54
CA GLN A 32 -5.35 -1.13 14.38
C GLN A 32 -3.84 -1.18 14.72
N THR A 33 -3.26 -2.37 14.64
CA THR A 33 -1.82 -2.53 14.89
C THR A 33 -1.06 -2.03 13.67
N VAL A 34 -0.19 -1.04 13.88
CA VAL A 34 0.75 -0.57 12.86
C VAL A 34 1.60 -1.76 12.39
N ARG A 35 1.51 -2.09 11.11
CA ARG A 35 2.31 -3.16 10.50
C ARG A 35 3.65 -2.56 10.06
N ASN A 36 4.75 -3.27 10.28
CA ASN A 36 6.08 -2.85 9.80
C ASN A 36 6.55 -3.82 8.72
N TYR A 37 7.14 -3.29 7.67
CA TYR A 37 7.64 -4.04 6.53
C TYR A 37 9.07 -3.59 6.22
N ASP A 38 10.00 -4.54 6.30
CA ASP A 38 11.41 -4.29 6.00
C ASP A 38 11.63 -4.34 4.48
N VAL A 39 12.17 -3.27 3.91
CA VAL A 39 12.44 -3.13 2.47
C VAL A 39 13.96 -3.16 2.28
N ASN A 40 14.48 -4.28 1.78
CA ASN A 40 15.92 -4.52 1.70
C ASN A 40 16.53 -3.94 0.43
N LEU A 41 17.73 -3.38 0.55
CA LEU A 41 18.55 -2.98 -0.57
C LEU A 41 18.94 -4.21 -1.39
N THR A 42 18.95 -4.07 -2.72
CA THR A 42 19.43 -5.08 -3.65
C THR A 42 20.53 -4.53 -4.54
N SER A 43 21.58 -5.32 -4.77
CA SER A 43 22.60 -5.05 -5.78
C SER A 43 22.20 -5.57 -7.17
N THR A 44 21.10 -6.31 -7.25
CA THR A 44 20.59 -6.92 -8.49
C THR A 44 19.12 -6.55 -8.63
N ALA A 45 18.82 -5.66 -9.57
CA ALA A 45 17.44 -5.32 -9.90
C ALA A 45 16.69 -6.56 -10.39
N PRO A 46 15.45 -6.81 -9.92
CA PRO A 46 14.58 -7.81 -10.51
C PRO A 46 14.20 -7.41 -11.95
N VAL A 47 13.90 -8.41 -12.76
CA VAL A 47 13.37 -8.23 -14.12
C VAL A 47 11.86 -8.10 -14.02
N ILE A 48 11.33 -6.96 -14.45
CA ILE A 48 9.88 -6.71 -14.42
C ILE A 48 9.24 -7.32 -15.66
N ASP A 49 8.91 -8.62 -15.59
CA ASP A 49 8.34 -9.38 -16.71
C ASP A 49 7.11 -10.23 -16.34
N GLY A 50 6.68 -10.18 -15.07
CA GLY A 50 5.53 -10.89 -14.55
C GLY A 50 5.86 -12.33 -14.14
N VAL A 51 7.12 -12.73 -14.11
CA VAL A 51 7.57 -14.08 -13.79
C VAL A 51 8.61 -14.04 -12.67
N VAL A 52 8.22 -14.53 -11.49
CA VAL A 52 9.15 -14.68 -10.36
C VAL A 52 10.20 -15.76 -10.66
N SER A 53 11.38 -15.34 -11.07
CA SER A 53 12.49 -16.24 -11.39
C SER A 53 13.23 -16.69 -10.12
N PRO A 54 13.83 -17.90 -10.09
CA PRO A 54 14.58 -18.35 -8.92
C PRO A 54 15.74 -17.40 -8.59
N GLY A 55 15.86 -16.98 -7.33
CA GLY A 55 16.93 -16.10 -6.86
C GLY A 55 16.65 -14.60 -6.99
N GLU A 56 15.67 -14.21 -7.78
CA GLU A 56 15.39 -12.81 -8.13
C GLU A 56 14.93 -11.97 -6.93
N TRP A 57 14.02 -12.53 -6.14
CA TRP A 57 13.42 -11.87 -4.98
C TRP A 57 13.93 -12.44 -3.65
N ASP A 58 15.06 -13.16 -3.67
CA ASP A 58 15.63 -13.83 -2.48
C ASP A 58 16.21 -12.84 -1.45
N ALA A 59 16.58 -11.64 -1.90
CA ALA A 59 17.04 -10.57 -1.01
C ALA A 59 15.89 -9.88 -0.26
N ALA A 60 14.65 -10.04 -0.73
CA ALA A 60 13.50 -9.41 -0.08
C ALA A 60 13.24 -10.05 1.28
N SER A 61 12.68 -9.27 2.19
CA SER A 61 12.11 -9.80 3.43
C SER A 61 11.02 -10.84 3.15
N ALA A 62 10.70 -11.63 4.16
CA ALA A 62 9.59 -12.59 4.07
C ALA A 62 8.32 -11.87 3.59
N ALA A 63 7.57 -12.53 2.71
CA ALA A 63 6.37 -11.95 2.13
C ALA A 63 5.40 -11.49 3.22
N ALA A 64 4.97 -10.24 3.14
CA ALA A 64 3.93 -9.67 3.98
C ALA A 64 2.56 -9.98 3.36
N GLY A 65 1.55 -10.24 4.19
CA GLY A 65 0.21 -10.62 3.73
C GLY A 65 -0.88 -10.30 4.77
N ASP A 66 -1.98 -11.06 4.75
CA ASP A 66 -3.14 -10.91 5.65
C ASP A 66 -3.81 -9.53 5.60
N TRP A 67 -3.59 -8.78 4.53
CA TRP A 67 -4.43 -7.68 4.08
C TRP A 67 -5.73 -8.16 3.48
N ARG A 68 -6.75 -7.31 3.56
CA ARG A 68 -8.12 -7.66 3.21
C ARG A 68 -8.48 -7.12 1.84
N GLU A 69 -9.39 -7.81 1.19
CA GLU A 69 -10.05 -7.27 0.02
C GLU A 69 -10.88 -6.04 0.42
N LEU A 70 -10.71 -4.95 -0.33
CA LEU A 70 -11.51 -3.75 -0.11
C LEU A 70 -12.98 -4.02 -0.45
N ARG A 71 -13.88 -3.29 0.20
CA ARG A 71 -15.34 -3.39 0.03
C ARG A 71 -15.92 -4.73 0.54
N LYS A 72 -15.23 -5.41 1.47
CA LYS A 72 -15.75 -6.56 2.24
C LYS A 72 -15.96 -6.20 3.72
N ASP A 73 -16.67 -7.07 4.43
CA ASP A 73 -16.95 -6.93 5.87
C ASP A 73 -15.66 -7.02 6.70
N GLU A 74 -15.59 -6.41 7.88
CA GLU A 74 -14.39 -6.47 8.73
C GLU A 74 -14.03 -7.87 9.22
N SER A 75 -14.99 -8.79 9.21
CA SER A 75 -14.76 -10.20 9.52
C SER A 75 -14.18 -10.98 8.33
N ASP A 76 -14.03 -10.34 7.17
CA ASP A 76 -13.41 -10.93 6.01
C ASP A 76 -11.95 -11.29 6.31
N VAL A 77 -11.58 -12.44 5.79
CA VAL A 77 -10.23 -13.01 5.93
C VAL A 77 -9.65 -13.16 4.55
N ASP A 78 -8.35 -12.98 4.45
CA ASP A 78 -7.63 -13.17 3.20
C ASP A 78 -7.67 -14.65 2.79
N THR A 79 -8.64 -15.01 1.95
CA THR A 79 -8.77 -16.38 1.40
C THR A 79 -8.01 -16.56 0.09
N GLU A 80 -7.53 -15.45 -0.47
CA GLU A 80 -6.83 -15.40 -1.74
C GLU A 80 -5.32 -15.31 -1.54
N ASN A 81 -4.83 -15.39 -0.30
CA ASN A 81 -3.40 -15.43 0.01
C ASN A 81 -2.64 -14.29 -0.68
N ASN A 82 -3.21 -13.10 -0.58
CA ASN A 82 -2.62 -11.88 -1.09
C ASN A 82 -1.32 -11.65 -0.34
N ARG A 83 -0.23 -11.40 -1.05
CA ARG A 83 1.08 -11.21 -0.45
C ARG A 83 1.94 -10.26 -1.27
N PHE A 84 2.87 -9.59 -0.62
CA PHE A 84 3.83 -8.73 -1.30
C PHE A 84 5.23 -8.84 -0.70
N ARG A 85 6.21 -8.48 -1.51
CA ARG A 85 7.62 -8.32 -1.17
C ARG A 85 8.12 -7.02 -1.79
N MET A 86 9.13 -6.42 -1.17
CA MET A 86 9.73 -5.20 -1.69
C MET A 86 11.24 -5.27 -1.63
N LEU A 87 11.87 -4.62 -2.60
CA LEU A 87 13.30 -4.38 -2.69
C LEU A 87 13.52 -2.93 -3.08
N TRP A 88 14.73 -2.42 -2.88
CA TRP A 88 15.12 -1.13 -3.40
C TRP A 88 16.57 -1.10 -3.85
N ASP A 89 16.91 -0.16 -4.73
CA ASP A 89 18.30 0.18 -5.08
C ASP A 89 18.46 1.71 -5.19
N ASP A 90 19.62 2.18 -5.62
CA ASP A 90 19.93 3.62 -5.77
C ASP A 90 18.98 4.37 -6.73
N THR A 91 18.22 3.64 -7.55
CA THR A 91 17.42 4.19 -8.63
C THR A 91 15.93 3.92 -8.49
N ASN A 92 15.53 2.79 -7.91
CA ASN A 92 14.14 2.37 -7.89
C ASN A 92 13.71 1.68 -6.58
N LEU A 93 12.41 1.79 -6.30
CA LEU A 93 11.64 0.85 -5.48
C LEU A 93 11.09 -0.26 -6.38
N TYR A 94 11.19 -1.50 -5.92
CA TYR A 94 10.62 -2.68 -6.57
C TYR A 94 9.58 -3.32 -5.66
N ILE A 95 8.44 -3.71 -6.24
CA ILE A 95 7.35 -4.36 -5.51
C ILE A 95 6.90 -5.60 -6.27
N LEU A 96 6.91 -6.73 -5.60
CA LEU A 96 6.29 -7.97 -6.06
C LEU A 96 4.99 -8.17 -5.29
N TYR A 97 3.89 -8.37 -5.99
CA TYR A 97 2.61 -8.79 -5.47
C TYR A 97 2.24 -10.15 -6.04
N GLU A 98 1.70 -11.03 -5.18
CA GLU A 98 1.20 -12.32 -5.59
C GLU A 98 -0.14 -12.62 -4.90
N THR A 99 -0.97 -13.43 -5.55
CA THR A 99 -2.26 -13.85 -5.03
C THR A 99 -2.65 -15.20 -5.61
N ASP A 100 -3.49 -15.95 -4.90
CA ASP A 100 -4.12 -17.19 -5.36
C ASP A 100 -5.48 -16.89 -6.03
N PHE A 101 -5.88 -15.61 -6.13
CA PHE A 101 -7.04 -15.19 -6.91
C PHE A 101 -6.90 -15.62 -8.37
N GLY A 102 -7.94 -16.26 -8.93
CA GLY A 102 -7.83 -16.98 -10.21
C GLY A 102 -8.80 -16.56 -11.30
N THR A 103 -9.56 -15.47 -11.10
CA THR A 103 -10.63 -15.07 -12.02
C THR A 103 -10.49 -13.62 -12.45
N TYR A 104 -9.88 -13.38 -13.61
CA TYR A 104 -9.59 -12.02 -14.08
C TYR A 104 -10.38 -11.67 -15.33
N PHE A 105 -10.57 -10.37 -15.56
CA PHE A 105 -11.06 -9.85 -16.82
C PHE A 105 -9.97 -9.89 -17.89
N ASP A 106 -10.37 -10.00 -19.16
CA ASP A 106 -9.48 -9.73 -20.29
C ASP A 106 -9.49 -8.22 -20.59
N PRO A 107 -8.36 -7.62 -21.00
CA PRO A 107 -8.35 -6.21 -21.37
C PRO A 107 -9.17 -5.98 -22.65
N ILE A 108 -9.91 -4.86 -22.71
CA ILE A 108 -10.82 -4.55 -23.83
C ILE A 108 -10.08 -4.47 -25.18
N ASP A 109 -8.89 -3.87 -25.23
CA ASP A 109 -8.08 -3.80 -26.45
C ASP A 109 -6.59 -3.54 -26.14
N LYS A 110 -5.74 -4.55 -26.33
CA LYS A 110 -4.29 -4.43 -26.10
C LYS A 110 -3.57 -3.58 -27.14
N VAL A 111 -4.13 -3.44 -28.36
CA VAL A 111 -3.40 -2.94 -29.53
C VAL A 111 -3.91 -1.58 -29.98
N ASN A 112 -5.23 -1.37 -30.03
CA ASN A 112 -5.81 -0.10 -30.48
C ASN A 112 -6.24 0.82 -29.33
N ASN A 113 -6.19 0.35 -28.08
CA ASN A 113 -6.31 1.20 -26.90
C ASN A 113 -5.27 0.80 -25.82
N PRO A 114 -3.97 0.97 -26.09
CA PRO A 114 -2.92 0.55 -25.15
C PRO A 114 -2.98 1.32 -23.83
N ASN A 115 -3.62 2.49 -23.77
CA ASN A 115 -3.75 3.29 -22.54
C ASN A 115 -5.23 3.48 -22.16
N PRO A 116 -5.94 2.42 -21.74
CA PRO A 116 -7.32 2.58 -21.32
C PRO A 116 -7.38 3.41 -20.04
N THR A 117 -8.47 4.12 -19.82
CA THR A 117 -8.79 4.63 -18.49
C THR A 117 -8.95 3.45 -17.54
N ILE A 118 -8.51 3.58 -16.30
CA ILE A 118 -8.79 2.59 -15.26
C ILE A 118 -10.29 2.30 -15.14
N SER A 119 -10.63 1.04 -14.92
CA SER A 119 -11.97 0.57 -14.64
C SER A 119 -12.06 0.13 -13.19
N PHE A 120 -12.59 0.99 -12.33
CA PHE A 120 -12.84 0.63 -10.92
C PHE A 120 -13.99 -0.35 -10.70
N GLY A 121 -14.58 -0.80 -11.81
CA GLY A 121 -15.54 -1.87 -11.86
C GLY A 121 -14.99 -3.24 -12.17
N GLU A 122 -13.69 -3.33 -12.41
CA GLU A 122 -12.96 -4.56 -12.63
C GLU A 122 -11.92 -4.71 -11.51
N ASP A 123 -11.23 -5.84 -11.50
CA ASP A 123 -10.20 -6.10 -10.51
C ASP A 123 -9.09 -5.04 -10.61
N ASN A 124 -8.66 -4.49 -9.48
CA ASN A 124 -7.58 -3.52 -9.44
C ASN A 124 -6.78 -3.60 -8.13
N LEU A 125 -5.49 -3.32 -8.24
CA LEU A 125 -4.60 -3.19 -7.10
C LEU A 125 -4.41 -1.70 -6.80
N ASN A 126 -4.55 -1.30 -5.54
CA ASN A 126 -4.30 0.05 -5.04
C ASN A 126 -3.12 0.03 -4.08
N LEU A 127 -2.26 1.03 -4.20
CA LEU A 127 -1.11 1.29 -3.38
C LEU A 127 -1.21 2.72 -2.84
N TYR A 128 -0.81 2.89 -1.59
CA TYR A 128 -0.63 4.18 -0.94
C TYR A 128 0.77 4.24 -0.35
N ILE A 129 1.52 5.27 -0.70
CA ILE A 129 2.88 5.49 -0.22
C ILE A 129 3.03 6.95 0.21
N ASP A 130 3.52 7.20 1.41
CA ASP A 130 3.81 8.53 1.91
C ASP A 130 5.25 8.57 2.44
N PRO A 131 6.17 9.24 1.74
CA PRO A 131 7.55 9.43 2.19
C PRO A 131 7.68 10.16 3.52
N ASN A 132 6.64 10.90 3.92
CA ASN A 132 6.53 11.57 5.20
C ASN A 132 7.71 12.51 5.51
N THR A 133 8.22 13.23 4.50
CA THR A 133 9.40 14.10 4.65
C THR A 133 9.15 15.32 5.53
N ASN A 134 7.89 15.63 5.80
CA ASN A 134 7.45 16.66 6.75
C ASN A 134 7.39 16.15 8.21
N GLY A 135 7.59 14.85 8.45
CA GLY A 135 7.67 14.25 9.78
C GLY A 135 6.32 14.08 10.47
N ASP A 136 5.25 13.91 9.71
CA ASP A 136 3.93 13.72 10.29
C ASP A 136 3.83 12.38 11.05
N PRO A 137 3.08 12.36 12.15
CA PRO A 137 2.93 11.17 12.98
C PRO A 137 1.89 10.19 12.41
N ASN A 138 2.20 8.89 12.46
CA ASN A 138 1.27 7.82 12.11
C ASN A 138 0.25 7.56 13.25
N PHE A 139 -0.69 8.48 13.43
CA PHE A 139 -1.68 8.41 14.52
C PHE A 139 -2.71 7.30 14.31
N THR A 140 -3.34 6.85 15.40
CA THR A 140 -4.47 5.89 15.30
C THR A 140 -5.78 6.54 14.84
N ASP A 141 -5.93 7.85 15.05
CA ASP A 141 -7.12 8.62 14.72
C ASP A 141 -6.71 10.01 14.23
N ILE A 142 -6.63 10.22 12.91
CA ILE A 142 -6.55 11.58 12.33
C ILE A 142 -7.84 11.88 11.58
N PRO A 143 -8.34 13.13 11.65
CA PRO A 143 -9.26 13.63 10.63
C PRO A 143 -8.77 13.31 9.21
N GLU A 144 -9.69 12.97 8.32
CA GLU A 144 -9.41 12.72 6.90
C GLU A 144 -8.68 13.90 6.23
N SER A 145 -8.80 15.11 6.79
CA SER A 145 -8.14 16.35 6.35
C SER A 145 -6.61 16.39 6.55
N ASN A 146 -5.97 15.27 6.83
CA ASN A 146 -4.54 15.17 7.15
C ASN A 146 -3.92 13.91 6.52
N VAL A 147 -4.57 13.42 5.47
CA VAL A 147 -4.08 12.32 4.66
C VAL A 147 -3.18 12.95 3.59
N ASP A 148 -1.90 12.61 3.64
CA ASP A 148 -0.87 13.02 2.68
C ASP A 148 -0.24 11.76 2.10
N GLY A 149 -0.18 11.63 0.77
CA GLY A 149 0.48 10.47 0.14
C GLY A 149 0.21 10.32 -1.35
N TYR A 150 1.03 9.49 -1.99
CA TYR A 150 0.82 9.01 -3.35
C TYR A 150 -0.15 7.85 -3.34
N GLN A 151 -1.21 7.95 -4.14
CA GLN A 151 -2.06 6.83 -4.49
C GLN A 151 -1.74 6.38 -5.91
N PHE A 152 -1.51 5.08 -6.07
CA PHE A 152 -1.32 4.45 -7.36
C PHE A 152 -2.26 3.26 -7.48
N ALA A 153 -3.02 3.18 -8.56
CA ALA A 153 -3.89 2.05 -8.83
C ALA A 153 -3.88 1.65 -10.30
N PHE A 154 -4.12 0.37 -10.54
CA PHE A 154 -4.22 -0.16 -11.90
C PHE A 154 -5.07 -1.42 -11.98
N ASN A 155 -5.61 -1.71 -13.16
CA ASN A 155 -6.41 -2.91 -13.37
C ASN A 155 -5.57 -4.19 -13.43
N GLN A 156 -6.11 -5.24 -12.82
CA GLN A 156 -5.58 -6.59 -12.87
C GLN A 156 -6.32 -7.36 -13.97
N TYR A 157 -5.61 -7.66 -15.06
CA TYR A 157 -6.14 -8.38 -16.21
C TYR A 157 -5.37 -9.66 -16.48
N HIS A 158 -6.08 -10.62 -17.06
CA HIS A 158 -5.49 -11.81 -17.69
C HIS A 158 -5.11 -11.49 -19.14
N ASP A 159 -4.00 -12.07 -19.59
CA ASP A 159 -3.59 -12.03 -20.98
C ASP A 159 -4.31 -13.16 -21.77
N PRO A 160 -5.27 -12.86 -22.68
CA PRO A 160 -5.93 -13.88 -23.50
C PRO A 160 -5.01 -14.68 -24.44
N ASP A 161 -3.80 -14.19 -24.73
CA ASP A 161 -2.75 -14.86 -25.51
C ASP A 161 -1.81 -15.70 -24.61
N GLY A 162 -2.01 -15.67 -23.29
CA GLY A 162 -1.28 -16.47 -22.30
C GLY A 162 0.10 -15.92 -21.91
N GLY A 163 0.38 -14.65 -22.22
CA GLY A 163 1.61 -13.94 -21.84
C GLY A 163 1.50 -13.14 -20.54
N ALA A 164 2.50 -12.30 -20.29
CA ALA A 164 2.41 -11.23 -19.31
C ALA A 164 1.97 -9.93 -20.01
N LEU A 165 1.13 -9.13 -19.35
CA LEU A 165 0.85 -7.76 -19.78
C LEU A 165 1.88 -6.84 -19.14
N ILE A 166 2.71 -6.19 -19.95
CA ILE A 166 3.78 -5.33 -19.49
C ILE A 166 3.44 -3.90 -19.87
N SER A 167 3.04 -3.12 -18.87
CA SER A 167 2.74 -1.71 -19.00
C SER A 167 3.98 -0.87 -18.73
N THR A 168 4.37 -0.06 -19.70
CA THR A 168 5.49 0.88 -19.64
C THR A 168 5.01 2.28 -20.03
N ASN A 169 5.91 3.26 -19.98
CA ASN A 169 5.69 4.57 -20.58
C ASN A 169 5.29 4.56 -22.05
N ALA A 170 5.99 3.75 -22.83
CA ALA A 170 5.82 3.74 -24.28
C ALA A 170 4.58 2.95 -24.70
N ASP A 171 4.17 2.01 -23.86
CA ASP A 171 3.12 1.05 -24.17
C ASP A 171 2.42 0.66 -22.86
N ARG A 172 1.25 1.26 -22.60
CA ARG A 172 0.49 1.02 -21.37
C ARG A 172 -0.32 -0.28 -21.40
N GLN A 173 -0.13 -1.13 -22.42
CA GLN A 173 -0.69 -2.48 -22.64
C GLN A 173 -2.04 -2.81 -22.00
N GLY A 174 -2.99 -1.89 -22.06
CA GLY A 174 -4.35 -2.18 -21.62
C GLY A 174 -4.51 -2.26 -20.10
N VAL A 175 -3.57 -1.79 -19.28
CA VAL A 175 -3.55 -2.03 -17.82
C VAL A 175 -4.30 -0.97 -17.00
N GLY A 176 -4.62 0.19 -17.58
CA GLY A 176 -5.47 1.23 -16.98
C GLY A 176 -5.00 1.77 -15.63
N PHE A 177 -4.46 2.99 -15.59
CA PHE A 177 -3.86 3.57 -14.38
C PHE A 177 -4.67 4.68 -13.75
N PHE A 178 -4.41 4.89 -12.46
CA PHE A 178 -4.83 6.03 -11.67
C PHE A 178 -3.71 6.44 -10.73
N THR A 179 -3.44 7.75 -10.68
CA THR A 179 -2.43 8.35 -9.83
C THR A 179 -2.94 9.64 -9.25
N GLU A 180 -2.70 9.87 -7.96
CA GLU A 180 -2.96 11.15 -7.28
C GLU A 180 -1.93 11.33 -6.17
N ALA A 181 -1.48 12.58 -5.93
CA ALA A 181 -0.75 12.94 -4.73
C ALA A 181 -1.62 13.83 -3.84
N HIS A 182 -2.10 13.21 -2.77
CA HIS A 182 -3.03 13.78 -1.80
C HIS A 182 -2.30 14.70 -0.82
N VAL A 183 -2.86 15.87 -0.52
CA VAL A 183 -2.35 16.73 0.56
C VAL A 183 -3.49 17.24 1.43
N ASN A 184 -3.50 16.84 2.70
CA ASN A 184 -4.49 17.18 3.70
C ASN A 184 -5.92 16.83 3.26
N THR A 185 -6.06 15.77 2.46
CA THR A 185 -7.35 15.33 1.96
C THR A 185 -7.28 13.89 1.49
N PRO A 186 -8.39 13.15 1.59
CA PRO A 186 -8.47 11.81 1.06
C PRO A 186 -8.54 11.72 -0.48
N PHE A 187 -8.67 12.84 -1.19
CA PHE A 187 -8.96 12.85 -2.63
C PHE A 187 -8.27 13.98 -3.36
N GLY A 188 -7.92 13.71 -4.61
CA GLY A 188 -7.45 14.68 -5.58
C GLY A 188 -5.94 14.78 -5.61
N ASP A 189 -5.45 15.51 -6.59
CA ASP A 189 -4.02 15.63 -6.86
C ASP A 189 -3.49 17.01 -6.41
N GLN A 190 -3.62 17.31 -5.11
CA GLN A 190 -3.28 18.65 -4.58
C GLN A 190 -1.81 18.97 -4.73
N ALA A 191 -0.93 17.95 -4.66
CA ALA A 191 0.49 18.15 -4.89
C ALA A 191 0.88 18.07 -6.37
N PHE A 192 -0.11 18.10 -7.28
CA PHE A 192 0.05 18.21 -8.72
C PHE A 192 0.98 17.16 -9.32
N TRP A 193 0.91 15.92 -8.83
CA TRP A 193 1.78 14.86 -9.33
C TRP A 193 1.63 14.68 -10.85
N ASN A 194 0.39 14.76 -11.34
CA ASN A 194 0.07 14.61 -12.76
C ASN A 194 0.13 15.91 -13.57
N ASP A 195 0.45 17.07 -13.00
CA ASP A 195 0.32 18.39 -13.67
C ASP A 195 1.63 19.20 -13.72
N VAL A 196 2.77 18.54 -13.59
CA VAL A 196 4.07 19.18 -13.83
C VAL A 196 4.51 18.79 -15.23
N ASP A 197 4.40 19.61 -16.28
CA ASP A 197 5.08 19.25 -17.56
C ASP A 197 6.60 19.09 -17.34
N LYS A 198 7.28 18.36 -18.23
CA LYS A 198 8.76 18.20 -18.20
C LYS A 198 9.55 19.51 -18.17
N ASP A 199 8.94 20.62 -18.57
CA ASP A 199 9.52 21.97 -18.58
C ASP A 199 8.99 22.87 -17.45
N GLY A 200 8.21 22.31 -16.52
CA GLY A 200 7.66 23.01 -15.36
C GLY A 200 6.44 23.87 -15.66
N THR A 201 5.85 23.80 -16.86
CA THR A 201 4.54 24.40 -17.13
C THR A 201 3.41 23.48 -16.67
N ARG A 202 2.29 24.07 -16.25
CA ARG A 202 1.15 23.36 -15.65
C ARG A 202 0.00 23.39 -16.64
N GLU A 203 -0.35 22.27 -17.25
CA GLU A 203 -1.51 22.13 -18.13
C GLU A 203 -2.32 20.87 -17.74
N GLY A 204 -3.24 21.07 -16.79
CA GLY A 204 -4.05 20.02 -16.19
C GLY A 204 -4.78 19.12 -17.19
N GLY A 205 -4.49 17.83 -17.10
CA GLY A 205 -5.25 16.73 -17.67
C GLY A 205 -4.97 15.44 -16.90
N ASP A 206 -6.02 14.79 -16.42
CA ASP A 206 -6.03 13.70 -15.41
C ASP A 206 -5.22 12.41 -15.75
N VAL A 207 -4.45 12.33 -16.83
CA VAL A 207 -3.79 11.07 -17.23
C VAL A 207 -2.52 11.20 -18.08
N ASP A 208 -2.11 12.42 -18.46
CA ASP A 208 -0.96 12.63 -19.38
C ASP A 208 0.28 13.25 -18.68
N GLY A 209 0.24 13.39 -17.36
CA GLY A 209 1.33 13.93 -16.54
C GLY A 209 2.59 13.05 -16.47
N PRO A 210 3.76 13.61 -16.12
CA PRO A 210 4.97 12.83 -15.92
C PRO A 210 4.99 11.98 -14.65
N ALA A 211 4.01 12.05 -13.76
CA ALA A 211 3.87 11.18 -12.59
C ALA A 211 4.08 9.69 -12.89
N LEU A 212 3.62 9.25 -14.07
CA LEU A 212 3.70 7.86 -14.48
C LEU A 212 4.98 7.54 -15.25
N GLN A 213 5.87 8.51 -15.47
CA GLN A 213 6.99 8.32 -16.37
C GLN A 213 8.02 7.35 -15.78
N ASP A 214 8.10 6.17 -16.38
CA ASP A 214 9.07 5.10 -16.17
C ASP A 214 8.67 4.15 -15.05
N ILE A 215 7.43 4.29 -14.53
CA ILE A 215 6.77 3.22 -13.78
C ILE A 215 6.44 2.09 -14.76
N VAL A 216 6.95 0.90 -14.47
CA VAL A 216 6.64 -0.33 -15.21
C VAL A 216 5.85 -1.26 -14.31
N VAL A 217 4.77 -1.83 -14.86
CA VAL A 217 3.97 -2.87 -14.22
C VAL A 217 3.90 -4.06 -15.15
N ALA A 218 4.40 -5.21 -14.73
CA ALA A 218 4.21 -6.47 -15.42
C ALA A 218 3.25 -7.36 -14.63
N GLN A 219 2.23 -7.91 -15.30
CA GLN A 219 1.27 -8.80 -14.66
C GLN A 219 1.12 -10.10 -15.45
N MET A 220 1.23 -11.22 -14.74
CA MET A 220 0.90 -12.56 -15.22
C MET A 220 -0.21 -13.12 -14.33
N ASN A 221 -1.44 -12.88 -14.75
CA ASN A 221 -2.63 -13.32 -14.04
C ASN A 221 -3.32 -14.45 -14.79
N GLY A 222 -3.84 -15.44 -14.06
CA GLY A 222 -4.60 -16.54 -14.66
C GLY A 222 -5.24 -17.43 -13.62
N THR A 223 -5.71 -18.61 -14.05
CA THR A 223 -6.50 -19.51 -13.18
C THR A 223 -5.75 -20.08 -11.97
N SER A 224 -4.41 -19.97 -11.94
CA SER A 224 -3.56 -20.45 -10.86
C SER A 224 -3.20 -19.37 -9.83
N GLY A 225 -3.62 -18.12 -10.04
CA GLY A 225 -3.17 -16.98 -9.24
C GLY A 225 -2.79 -15.79 -10.12
N GLY A 226 -2.32 -14.74 -9.45
CA GLY A 226 -1.73 -13.56 -10.07
C GLY A 226 -0.33 -13.30 -9.56
N VAL A 227 0.53 -12.86 -10.47
CA VAL A 227 1.86 -12.30 -10.19
C VAL A 227 1.90 -10.92 -10.79
N ILE A 228 2.32 -9.93 -9.99
CA ILE A 228 2.53 -8.57 -10.45
C ILE A 228 3.88 -8.08 -9.95
N GLU A 229 4.70 -7.60 -10.87
CA GLU A 229 5.97 -6.95 -10.59
C GLU A 229 5.88 -5.49 -10.98
N MET A 230 6.35 -4.62 -10.10
CA MET A 230 6.31 -3.17 -10.28
C MET A 230 7.69 -2.59 -9.99
N VAL A 231 8.05 -1.56 -10.74
CA VAL A 231 9.20 -0.71 -10.47
C VAL A 231 8.77 0.75 -10.46
N PHE A 232 9.18 1.46 -9.42
CA PHE A 232 8.96 2.89 -9.24
C PHE A 232 10.33 3.57 -9.15
N PRO A 233 10.75 4.28 -10.21
CA PRO A 233 11.91 5.15 -10.13
C PRO A 233 11.73 6.21 -9.04
N TRP A 234 12.79 6.46 -8.25
CA TRP A 234 12.72 7.48 -7.19
C TRP A 234 12.35 8.87 -7.72
N ALA A 235 12.80 9.17 -8.94
CA ALA A 235 12.48 10.41 -9.64
C ALA A 235 10.97 10.67 -9.82
N ASN A 236 10.11 9.65 -9.63
CA ASN A 236 8.65 9.80 -9.70
C ASN A 236 8.00 10.20 -8.38
N PHE A 237 8.69 10.16 -7.24
CA PHE A 237 8.19 10.74 -5.99
C PHE A 237 8.48 12.25 -5.97
N ASN A 238 7.97 12.95 -6.98
CA ASN A 238 8.31 14.34 -7.32
C ASN A 238 7.13 15.32 -7.17
N ALA A 239 6.11 14.97 -6.40
CA ALA A 239 5.03 15.90 -6.08
C ALA A 239 5.59 17.17 -5.42
N LEU A 240 4.85 18.28 -5.49
CA LEU A 240 5.33 19.57 -5.00
C LEU A 240 5.76 19.48 -3.53
N GLU A 241 6.88 20.14 -3.17
CA GLU A 241 7.34 20.22 -1.77
C GLU A 241 6.35 20.99 -0.89
N GLU A 242 5.69 22.01 -1.45
CA GLU A 242 4.73 22.86 -0.77
C GLU A 242 3.58 23.21 -1.71
N ILE A 243 2.38 23.40 -1.14
CA ILE A 243 1.20 23.89 -1.87
C ILE A 243 0.61 25.10 -1.16
N THR A 244 -0.09 25.95 -1.92
CA THR A 244 -0.88 27.05 -1.35
C THR A 244 -2.33 26.60 -1.25
N ILE A 245 -2.86 26.53 -0.03
CA ILE A 245 -4.28 26.31 0.23
C ILE A 245 -5.00 27.64 0.43
N ASN A 246 -6.30 27.67 0.12
CA ASN A 246 -7.15 28.87 0.23
C ASN A 246 -6.61 30.11 -0.53
N GLU A 247 -5.98 29.89 -1.68
CA GLU A 247 -5.34 30.95 -2.49
C GLU A 247 -6.31 32.11 -2.77
N GLY A 248 -5.82 33.35 -2.58
CA GLY A 248 -6.60 34.55 -2.83
C GLY A 248 -7.65 34.86 -1.76
N THR A 249 -7.66 34.11 -0.65
CA THR A 249 -8.47 34.41 0.53
C THR A 249 -7.59 34.99 1.66
N PRO A 250 -8.17 35.62 2.69
CA PRO A 250 -7.42 36.04 3.88
C PRO A 250 -6.82 34.89 4.70
N GLU A 251 -7.21 33.64 4.42
CA GLU A 251 -6.77 32.41 5.09
C GLU A 251 -5.78 31.61 4.21
N GLU A 252 -5.17 32.27 3.22
CA GLU A 252 -4.12 31.68 2.38
C GLU A 252 -2.95 31.19 3.22
N GLU A 253 -2.56 29.93 3.01
CA GLU A 253 -1.51 29.26 3.76
C GLU A 253 -0.65 28.42 2.81
N VAL A 254 0.67 28.45 3.02
CA VAL A 254 1.61 27.56 2.34
C VAL A 254 1.87 26.37 3.28
N VAL A 255 1.53 25.17 2.82
CA VAL A 255 1.68 23.94 3.60
C VAL A 255 2.71 23.02 2.94
N PRO A 256 3.68 22.48 3.70
CA PRO A 256 4.55 21.43 3.19
C PRO A 256 3.75 20.15 2.94
N THR A 257 4.00 19.48 1.82
CA THR A 257 3.26 18.27 1.45
C THR A 257 3.80 17.01 2.11
N GLY A 258 5.10 16.99 2.43
CA GLY A 258 5.79 15.77 2.89
C GLY A 258 6.05 14.73 1.80
N LEU A 259 5.70 15.02 0.53
CA LEU A 259 5.66 14.02 -0.53
C LEU A 259 6.89 14.03 -1.45
N ASN A 260 7.57 15.16 -1.62
CA ASN A 260 8.74 15.19 -2.49
C ASN A 260 9.88 14.38 -1.88
N HIS A 261 10.28 13.29 -2.55
CA HIS A 261 11.40 12.43 -2.15
C HIS A 261 11.98 11.73 -3.38
N THR A 262 12.73 12.48 -4.19
CA THR A 262 13.20 12.02 -5.51
C THR A 262 14.50 11.23 -5.50
N SER A 263 15.07 10.97 -4.32
CA SER A 263 16.31 10.22 -4.13
C SER A 263 16.03 8.87 -3.49
N ALA A 264 16.99 7.94 -3.58
CA ALA A 264 16.90 6.71 -2.80
C ALA A 264 16.81 7.02 -1.29
N PRO A 265 16.05 6.21 -0.53
CA PRO A 265 15.94 6.37 0.91
C PRO A 265 17.28 6.06 1.60
N VAL A 266 17.47 6.60 2.80
CA VAL A 266 18.63 6.25 3.64
C VAL A 266 18.32 5.06 4.54
N ASP A 267 19.37 4.39 5.06
CA ASP A 267 19.18 3.27 5.99
C ASP A 267 18.39 3.69 7.24
N GLY A 268 17.39 2.87 7.58
CA GLY A 268 16.45 3.10 8.68
C GLY A 268 15.37 4.13 8.37
N GLU A 269 15.33 4.72 7.17
CA GLU A 269 14.27 5.63 6.78
C GLU A 269 12.90 4.92 6.78
N GLN A 270 11.85 5.66 7.18
CA GLN A 270 10.52 5.12 7.35
C GLN A 270 9.47 5.87 6.54
N TRP A 271 8.75 5.14 5.69
CA TRP A 271 7.62 5.67 4.91
C TRP A 271 6.33 5.01 5.36
N PHE A 272 5.20 5.68 5.15
CA PHE A 272 3.90 5.07 5.40
C PHE A 272 3.39 4.36 4.16
N PHE A 273 2.71 3.24 4.39
CA PHE A 273 2.28 2.36 3.32
C PHE A 273 0.94 1.70 3.59
N ASN A 274 0.12 1.65 2.55
CA ASN A 274 -1.03 0.76 2.49
C ASN A 274 -1.19 0.15 1.11
N MET A 275 -1.87 -0.98 1.06
CA MET A 275 -2.06 -1.75 -0.16
C MET A 275 -3.41 -2.43 -0.06
N ALA A 276 -4.10 -2.58 -1.18
CA ALA A 276 -5.33 -3.37 -1.23
C ALA A 276 -5.71 -3.82 -2.63
N ARG A 277 -6.42 -4.94 -2.71
CA ARG A 277 -7.12 -5.40 -3.92
C ARG A 277 -8.60 -5.02 -3.86
N ILE A 278 -9.15 -4.61 -4.99
CA ILE A 278 -10.59 -4.42 -5.22
C ILE A 278 -11.04 -5.49 -6.23
N ASN A 279 -12.13 -6.21 -5.97
CA ASN A 279 -12.75 -7.08 -6.97
C ASN A 279 -13.72 -6.34 -7.92
N GLY A 280 -13.88 -6.90 -9.12
CA GLY A 280 -14.91 -6.48 -10.08
C GLY A 280 -16.34 -6.97 -9.78
N ASP A 281 -16.56 -7.68 -8.68
CA ASP A 281 -17.86 -8.30 -8.34
C ASP A 281 -18.98 -7.28 -7.99
N SER A 282 -18.66 -5.99 -7.85
CA SER A 282 -19.64 -4.90 -7.65
C SER A 282 -20.48 -4.56 -8.88
N ALA A 283 -20.31 -5.28 -10.01
CA ALA A 283 -21.15 -5.12 -11.20
C ALA A 283 -22.67 -5.34 -10.96
N THR A 284 -23.07 -5.89 -9.81
CA THR A 284 -24.49 -6.00 -9.42
C THR A 284 -25.06 -4.79 -8.67
N SER A 285 -24.26 -3.82 -8.21
CA SER A 285 -24.78 -2.64 -7.49
C SER A 285 -24.89 -1.37 -8.32
N GLY A 286 -24.33 -1.29 -9.54
CA GLY A 286 -24.39 -0.05 -10.34
C GLY A 286 -23.63 1.13 -9.71
N GLU A 287 -22.74 0.85 -8.76
CA GLU A 287 -21.98 1.83 -7.95
C GLU A 287 -20.46 1.70 -8.21
N ASN A 288 -20.06 1.42 -9.45
CA ASN A 288 -18.66 1.46 -9.86
C ASN A 288 -18.19 2.90 -10.07
N PHE A 289 -18.03 3.61 -8.96
CA PHE A 289 -17.29 4.87 -8.94
C PHE A 289 -15.79 4.58 -8.89
N LEU A 290 -14.96 5.63 -9.07
CA LEU A 290 -13.57 5.70 -8.55
C LEU A 290 -13.51 5.06 -7.15
N PRO A 291 -12.36 4.72 -6.57
CA PRO A 291 -12.26 4.39 -5.15
C PRO A 291 -12.66 5.63 -4.36
N ILE A 292 -13.96 5.87 -4.26
CA ILE A 292 -14.56 6.50 -3.12
C ILE A 292 -14.42 5.41 -2.09
N TRP A 293 -13.35 5.49 -1.29
CA TRP A 293 -13.49 5.42 0.15
C TRP A 293 -14.81 4.80 0.58
N ASN A 294 -14.83 3.53 0.97
CA ASN A 294 -15.60 3.16 2.15
C ASN A 294 -15.52 1.68 2.49
N TRP A 295 -15.52 1.45 3.79
CA TRP A 295 -16.72 0.90 4.41
C TRP A 295 -16.99 1.61 5.74
N HIS A 296 -18.07 2.37 5.83
CA HIS A 296 -18.47 3.13 7.03
C HIS A 296 -17.55 4.34 7.35
N PRO A 297 -17.98 5.33 8.18
CA PRO A 297 -17.11 6.35 8.78
C PRO A 297 -15.87 5.83 9.55
N ASP A 298 -15.49 4.56 9.37
CA ASP A 298 -14.38 3.84 9.99
C ASP A 298 -13.40 3.21 8.97
N GLN A 299 -13.71 3.07 7.66
CA GLN A 299 -12.75 2.48 6.71
C GLN A 299 -12.46 3.32 5.47
N SER A 300 -11.21 3.73 5.43
CA SER A 300 -10.55 4.43 4.37
C SER A 300 -9.33 3.64 3.94
N PHE A 301 -9.08 3.59 2.63
CA PHE A 301 -7.85 2.99 2.12
C PHE A 301 -6.60 3.69 2.69
N ALA A 302 -6.67 5.01 2.89
CA ALA A 302 -5.62 5.77 3.54
C ALA A 302 -6.00 6.23 4.98
N ARG A 303 -6.77 5.42 5.74
CA ARG A 303 -6.91 5.68 7.19
C ARG A 303 -5.67 5.23 7.92
N ARG A 304 -5.27 6.07 8.87
CA ARG A 304 -4.19 5.80 9.78
C ARG A 304 -4.68 4.92 10.96
N PRO A 305 -3.80 4.13 11.58
CA PRO A 305 -2.39 4.08 11.28
C PRO A 305 -2.12 3.27 10.01
N HIS A 306 -1.28 3.82 9.13
CA HIS A 306 -0.76 3.09 7.98
C HIS A 306 0.21 2.00 8.45
N GLY A 307 0.54 1.06 7.57
CA GLY A 307 1.78 0.32 7.73
C GLY A 307 2.99 1.23 7.58
N THR A 308 4.16 0.74 7.98
CA THR A 308 5.43 1.45 7.86
C THR A 308 6.40 0.59 7.04
N LEU A 309 6.90 1.13 5.94
CA LEU A 309 8.09 0.62 5.26
C LEU A 309 9.31 1.10 6.04
N THR A 310 10.25 0.20 6.35
CA THR A 310 11.55 0.57 6.89
C THR A 310 12.61 0.14 5.88
N PHE A 311 13.31 1.11 5.30
CA PHE A 311 14.35 0.85 4.31
C PHE A 311 15.62 0.40 5.00
N LEU A 312 16.12 -0.76 4.60
CA LEU A 312 17.33 -1.35 5.15
C LEU A 312 18.36 -1.43 4.03
N SER A 313 19.54 -0.87 4.23
CA SER A 313 20.68 -1.08 3.31
C SER A 313 21.23 -2.52 3.35
N GLY A 314 20.60 -3.38 4.17
CA GLY A 314 21.02 -4.74 4.48
C GLY A 314 21.62 -4.79 5.88
N ALA A 315 21.65 -5.97 6.49
CA ALA A 315 22.61 -6.20 7.57
C ALA A 315 23.98 -6.04 6.93
N GLY A 316 24.69 -4.94 7.23
CA GLY A 316 25.93 -4.52 6.56
C GLY A 316 26.74 -5.70 6.07
N THR A 317 27.12 -5.67 4.78
CA THR A 317 27.84 -6.77 4.14
C THR A 317 28.97 -7.19 5.09
N PRO A 318 29.11 -8.46 5.51
CA PRO A 318 30.15 -8.80 6.49
C PRO A 318 31.54 -8.36 6.02
N GLY A 319 32.06 -7.27 6.58
CA GLY A 319 33.27 -6.61 6.08
C GLY A 319 33.09 -5.11 5.80
N ASP A 320 31.87 -4.67 5.52
CA ASP A 320 31.40 -3.29 5.35
C ASP A 320 31.39 -2.60 6.73
N ALA A 321 32.53 -2.02 7.06
CA ALA A 321 32.79 -1.38 8.33
C ALA A 321 32.40 0.11 8.32
N ASP A 322 32.24 0.73 7.14
CA ASP A 322 31.79 2.12 7.02
C ASP A 322 30.29 2.29 6.71
N GLY A 323 29.63 1.22 6.29
CA GLY A 323 28.19 1.14 6.06
C GLY A 323 27.74 1.71 4.72
N ASP A 324 28.64 1.83 3.74
CA ASP A 324 28.32 2.37 2.42
C ASP A 324 27.74 1.33 1.44
N GLY A 325 27.65 0.07 1.87
CA GLY A 325 26.98 -1.00 1.15
C GLY A 325 27.92 -1.84 0.27
N ASP A 326 29.23 -1.57 0.22
CA ASP A 326 30.20 -2.44 -0.43
C ASP A 326 31.28 -2.98 0.54
N VAL A 327 32.32 -3.65 0.01
CA VAL A 327 33.45 -4.13 0.83
C VAL A 327 34.73 -3.75 0.11
N ASP A 328 35.36 -2.66 0.54
CA ASP A 328 36.51 -2.09 -0.14
C ASP A 328 37.69 -1.73 0.80
N LEU A 329 38.53 -0.77 0.38
CA LEU A 329 39.70 -0.37 1.15
C LEU A 329 39.36 0.57 2.31
N ASP A 330 38.27 1.32 2.23
CA ASP A 330 37.86 2.28 3.24
C ASP A 330 37.34 1.54 4.49
N ASP A 331 36.67 0.40 4.30
CA ASP A 331 36.37 -0.56 5.37
C ASP A 331 37.61 -1.06 6.12
N PHE A 332 38.66 -1.38 5.35
CA PHE A 332 39.90 -1.87 5.92
C PHE A 332 40.61 -0.80 6.74
N VAL A 333 40.46 0.48 6.37
CA VAL A 333 40.97 1.62 7.13
C VAL A 333 40.26 1.72 8.49
N ILE A 334 38.93 1.56 8.53
CA ILE A 334 38.16 1.56 9.78
C ILE A 334 38.54 0.38 10.68
N LEU A 335 38.65 -0.82 10.10
CA LEU A 335 39.08 -2.01 10.83
C LEU A 335 40.47 -1.80 11.46
N LYS A 336 41.42 -1.24 10.72
CA LYS A 336 42.78 -0.97 11.21
C LYS A 336 42.82 0.04 12.34
N GLN A 337 42.02 1.09 12.29
CA GLN A 337 41.93 2.08 13.36
C GLN A 337 41.37 1.46 14.65
N SER A 338 40.39 0.58 14.51
CA SER A 338 39.75 -0.14 15.62
C SER A 338 40.69 -1.13 16.31
N PHE A 339 41.52 -1.87 15.55
CA PHE A 339 42.52 -2.79 16.13
C PHE A 339 43.76 -2.09 16.70
N GLY A 340 44.05 -0.86 16.29
CA GLY A 340 45.18 -0.07 16.80
C GLY A 340 44.89 0.72 18.09
N ALA A 341 43.63 0.87 18.46
CA ALA A 341 43.18 1.74 19.56
C ALA A 341 42.96 1.04 20.91
N SER A 342 43.05 -0.29 20.98
CA SER A 342 42.99 -1.02 22.25
C SER A 342 44.38 -1.17 22.87
N GLN A 343 44.71 -0.30 23.84
CA GLN A 343 45.78 -0.49 24.82
C GLN A 343 45.22 -0.53 26.24
#